data_AF-A0A7C4M761-F1
#
_entry.id   AF-A0A7C4M761-F1
#
_cell.length_a   1.000
_cell.length_b   1.000
_cell.length_c   1.000
_cell.angle_alpha   90.00
_cell.angle_beta   90.00
_cell.angle_gamma   90.00
#
_symmetry.space_group_name_H-M   'P 1'
#
loop_
_entity.id
_entity.type
_entity.pdbx_description
1 polymer ?
#
loop_
_entity_poly.entity_id
_entity_poly.type
_entity_poly.pdbx_seq_one_letter_code
_entity_poly.pdbx_strand_id
1 'polypeptide(L)'
;KGSVDYGELQYSRVEITSMIENISVLRDLLITVIDIDIALASYKINDIMKKLTAITLILMPPTLIASIYGMNFDTSVSPWNMPELKLPFGYPMALIMIFLAMWLPYIVLKKLRFI
;
A
#
# COMPACT_ATOMS: atom_id res chain seq x y z
N LYS A 1 -25.36 2.49 -70.00
CA LYS A 1 -25.81 2.70 -68.61
C LYS A 1 -25.13 1.63 -67.77
N GLY A 2 -24.36 2.06 -66.76
CA GLY A 2 -23.18 1.37 -66.23
C GLY A 2 -23.33 -0.11 -65.88
N SER A 3 -22.46 -0.93 -66.46
CA SER A 3 -22.05 -2.21 -65.88
C SER A 3 -21.05 -1.89 -64.78
N VAL A 4 -21.44 -2.15 -63.53
CA VAL A 4 -20.58 -2.01 -62.36
C VAL A 4 -19.33 -2.88 -62.56
N ASP A 5 -18.15 -2.28 -62.50
CA ASP A 5 -16.89 -3.03 -62.55
C ASP A 5 -16.66 -3.73 -61.20
N TYR A 6 -16.96 -5.03 -61.18
CA TYR A 6 -16.88 -5.86 -60.00
C TYR A 6 -15.44 -6.07 -59.50
N GLY A 7 -14.42 -5.83 -60.35
CA GLY A 7 -13.01 -5.94 -59.98
C GLY A 7 -12.57 -4.82 -59.04
N GLU A 8 -12.82 -3.56 -59.43
CA GLU A 8 -12.50 -2.38 -58.59
C GLU A 8 -13.23 -2.43 -57.23
N LEU A 9 -14.49 -2.89 -57.23
CA LEU A 9 -15.24 -3.08 -55.99
C LEU A 9 -14.61 -4.14 -55.08
N GLN A 10 -14.04 -5.22 -55.62
CA GLN A 10 -13.35 -6.23 -54.82
C GLN A 10 -12.05 -5.71 -54.23
N TYR A 11 -11.27 -4.93 -54.98
CA TYR A 11 -10.06 -4.28 -54.43
C TYR A 11 -10.40 -3.33 -53.29
N SER A 12 -11.41 -2.47 -53.47
CA SER A 12 -11.88 -1.57 -52.42
C SER A 12 -12.37 -2.32 -51.18
N ARG A 13 -13.05 -3.47 -51.34
CA ARG A 13 -13.47 -4.31 -50.21
C ARG A 13 -12.28 -4.85 -49.41
N VAL A 14 -11.27 -5.40 -50.09
CA VAL A 14 -10.06 -5.94 -49.45
C VAL A 14 -9.31 -4.83 -48.71
N GLU A 15 -9.19 -3.65 -49.32
CA GLU A 15 -8.56 -2.50 -48.68
C GLU A 15 -9.30 -2.07 -47.41
N ILE A 16 -10.63 -1.93 -47.47
CA ILE A 16 -11.46 -1.58 -46.31
C ILE A 16 -11.32 -2.64 -45.21
N THR A 17 -11.34 -3.93 -45.55
CA THR A 17 -11.13 -5.01 -44.57
C THR A 17 -9.77 -4.90 -43.90
N SER A 18 -8.70 -4.65 -44.64
CA SER A 18 -7.36 -4.47 -44.08
C SER A 18 -7.26 -3.25 -43.16
N MET A 19 -7.96 -2.15 -43.49
CA MET A 19 -8.02 -0.97 -42.63
C MET A 19 -8.78 -1.26 -41.34
N ILE A 20 -9.88 -2.01 -41.40
CA ILE A 20 -10.65 -2.44 -40.22
C ILE A 20 -9.80 -3.34 -39.33
N GLU A 21 -9.05 -4.28 -39.90
CA GLU A 21 -8.12 -5.13 -39.16
C GLU A 21 -7.04 -4.29 -38.47
N ASN A 22 -6.42 -3.35 -39.17
CA ASN A 22 -5.42 -2.45 -38.57
C ASN A 22 -6.01 -1.61 -37.41
N ILE A 23 -7.23 -1.07 -37.57
CA ILE A 23 -7.92 -0.35 -36.51
C ILE A 23 -8.20 -1.25 -35.31
N SER A 24 -8.60 -2.51 -35.56
CA SER A 24 -8.85 -3.48 -34.47
C SER A 24 -7.59 -3.78 -33.68
N VAL A 25 -6.44 -3.99 -34.36
CA VAL A 25 -5.14 -4.19 -33.72
C VAL A 25 -4.74 -2.98 -32.88
N LEU A 26 -4.88 -1.77 -33.43
CA LEU A 26 -4.57 -0.53 -32.70
C LEU A 26 -5.45 -0.37 -31.45
N ARG A 27 -6.74 -0.71 -31.55
CA ARG A 27 -7.65 -0.70 -30.40
C ARG A 27 -7.20 -1.69 -29.32
N ASP A 28 -6.82 -2.90 -29.70
CA ASP A 28 -6.40 -3.93 -28.74
C ASP A 28 -5.07 -3.55 -28.07
N LEU A 29 -4.14 -2.94 -28.81
CA LEU A 29 -2.91 -2.37 -28.25
C LEU A 29 -3.22 -1.23 -27.28
N LEU A 30 -4.17 -0.35 -27.61
CA LEU A 30 -4.58 0.76 -26.74
C LEU A 30 -5.17 0.24 -25.43
N ILE A 31 -6.02 -0.79 -25.50
CA ILE A 31 -6.55 -1.46 -24.30
C ILE A 31 -5.41 -2.06 -23.46
N THR A 32 -4.46 -2.72 -24.11
CA THR A 32 -3.28 -3.30 -23.42
C THR A 32 -2.48 -2.22 -22.69
N VAL A 33 -2.29 -1.04 -23.29
CA VAL A 33 -1.60 0.08 -22.64
C VAL A 33 -2.38 0.59 -21.42
N ILE A 34 -3.70 0.71 -21.53
CA ILE A 34 -4.56 1.09 -20.39
C ILE A 34 -4.43 0.06 -19.25
N ASP A 35 -4.42 -1.23 -19.57
CA ASP A 35 -4.27 -2.29 -18.57
C ASP A 35 -2.90 -2.20 -17.87
N ILE A 36 -1.83 -1.88 -18.62
CA ILE A 36 -0.50 -1.63 -18.05
C ILE A 36 -0.53 -0.42 -17.12
N ASP A 37 -1.16 0.68 -17.52
CA ASP A 37 -1.26 1.89 -16.68
C ASP A 37 -2.00 1.62 -15.37
N ILE A 38 -3.10 0.86 -15.43
CA ILE A 38 -3.85 0.43 -14.23
C ILE A 38 -2.97 -0.47 -13.35
N ALA A 39 -2.20 -1.39 -13.94
CA ALA A 39 -1.29 -2.25 -13.21
C ALA A 39 -0.18 -1.43 -12.51
N LEU A 40 0.38 -0.43 -13.19
CA LEU A 40 1.39 0.48 -12.62
C LEU A 40 0.80 1.35 -11.50
N ALA A 41 -0.42 1.87 -11.66
CA ALA A 41 -1.12 2.60 -10.62
C ALA A 41 -1.34 1.71 -9.38
N SER A 42 -1.80 0.48 -9.60
CA SER A 42 -2.00 -0.50 -8.52
C SER A 42 -0.70 -0.87 -7.82
N TYR A 43 0.41 -0.99 -8.57
CA TYR A 43 1.74 -1.21 -8.00
C TYR A 43 2.15 -0.06 -7.07
N LYS A 44 1.96 1.20 -7.51
CA LYS A 44 2.25 2.39 -6.69
C LYS A 44 1.38 2.42 -5.43
N ILE A 45 0.09 2.12 -5.54
CA ILE A 45 -0.81 2.04 -4.38
C ILE A 45 -0.34 0.98 -3.41
N ASN A 46 0.04 -0.22 -3.89
CA ASN A 46 0.57 -1.27 -3.04
C ASN A 46 1.86 -0.85 -2.31
N ASP A 47 2.76 -0.12 -2.98
CA ASP A 47 3.96 0.42 -2.36
C ASP A 47 3.64 1.48 -1.28
N ILE A 48 2.69 2.38 -1.56
CA ILE A 48 2.20 3.36 -0.58
C ILE A 48 1.58 2.65 0.63
N MET A 49 0.73 1.65 0.40
CA MET A 49 0.08 0.88 1.48
C MET A 49 1.12 0.18 2.35
N LYS A 50 2.17 -0.41 1.77
CA LYS A 50 3.28 -1.01 2.54
C LYS A 50 3.94 0.02 3.45
N LYS A 51 4.24 1.22 2.94
CA LYS A 51 4.86 2.30 3.72
C LYS A 51 3.95 2.79 4.85
N LEU A 52 2.66 3.00 4.58
CA LEU A 52 1.69 3.41 5.60
C LEU A 52 1.53 2.35 6.70
N THR A 53 1.38 1.07 6.31
CA THR A 53 1.30 -0.03 7.27
C THR A 53 2.56 -0.15 8.11
N ALA A 54 3.75 0.03 7.51
CA ALA A 54 5.02 0.00 8.25
C ALA A 54 5.09 1.10 9.31
N ILE A 55 4.68 2.34 8.97
CA ILE A 55 4.61 3.45 9.94
C ILE A 55 3.64 3.11 11.08
N THR A 56 2.44 2.61 10.75
CA THR A 56 1.43 2.22 11.75
C THR A 56 1.95 1.14 12.70
N LEU A 57 2.64 0.12 12.15
CA LEU A 57 3.18 -0.99 12.95
C LEU A 57 4.27 -0.53 13.92
N ILE A 58 5.08 0.48 13.53
CA ILE A 58 6.10 1.07 14.40
C ILE A 58 5.47 1.93 15.51
N LEU A 59 4.37 2.62 15.21
CA LEU A 59 3.70 3.51 16.17
C LEU A 59 2.75 2.79 17.13
N MET A 60 2.19 1.64 16.76
CA MET A 60 1.19 0.94 17.57
C MET A 60 1.71 0.48 18.95
N PRO A 61 2.85 -0.21 19.08
CA PRO A 61 3.38 -0.63 20.38
C PRO A 61 3.65 0.52 21.36
N PRO A 62 4.37 1.60 20.99
CA PRO A 62 4.60 2.72 21.91
C PRO A 62 3.31 3.48 22.23
N THR A 63 2.34 3.57 21.30
CA THR A 63 1.03 4.18 21.58
C THR A 63 0.26 3.39 22.62
N LEU A 64 0.31 2.05 22.57
CA LEU A 64 -0.33 1.20 23.58
C LEU A 64 0.32 1.37 24.96
N ILE A 65 1.66 1.42 25.02
CA ILE A 65 2.38 1.68 26.28
C ILE A 65 2.04 3.07 26.81
N ALA A 66 2.09 4.10 25.96
CA ALA A 66 1.74 5.47 26.35
C ALA A 66 0.28 5.59 26.79
N SER A 67 -0.65 4.86 26.16
CA SER A 67 -2.06 4.83 26.56
C SER A 67 -2.26 4.19 27.93
N ILE A 68 -1.53 3.11 28.24
CA ILE A 68 -1.59 2.45 29.55
C ILE A 68 -0.99 3.37 30.62
N TYR A 69 0.23 3.89 30.39
CA TYR A 69 0.91 4.76 31.36
C TYR A 69 0.34 6.19 31.43
N GLY A 70 -0.47 6.61 30.46
CA GLY A 70 -1.16 7.90 30.43
C GLY A 70 -2.48 7.92 31.22
N MET A 71 -2.90 6.78 31.77
CA MET A 71 -4.05 6.72 32.68
C MET A 71 -3.67 7.26 34.07
N ASN A 72 -4.55 8.07 34.66
CA ASN A 72 -4.37 8.65 36.00
C ASN A 72 -4.55 7.55 37.08
N PHE A 73 -3.54 6.72 37.30
CA PHE A 73 -3.57 5.69 38.34
C PHE A 73 -3.18 6.27 39.70
N ASP A 74 -4.11 6.26 40.65
CA ASP A 74 -3.89 6.70 42.02
C ASP A 74 -3.27 5.58 42.88
N THR A 75 -2.00 5.71 43.23
CA THR A 75 -1.22 4.71 44.02
C THR A 75 -1.64 4.62 45.48
N SER A 76 -2.65 5.40 45.91
CA SER A 76 -3.21 5.42 47.26
C SER A 76 -4.39 4.48 47.48
N VAL A 77 -5.08 4.02 46.41
CA VAL A 77 -6.39 3.34 46.52
C VAL A 77 -6.30 1.80 46.47
N SER A 78 -5.22 1.21 45.95
CA SER A 78 -5.01 -0.25 45.99
C SER A 78 -3.51 -0.61 45.84
N PRO A 79 -2.97 -1.61 46.57
CA PRO A 79 -1.59 -2.10 46.42
C PRO A 79 -1.28 -2.67 45.02
N TRP A 80 -2.35 -3.04 44.29
CA TRP A 80 -2.30 -3.59 42.94
C TRP A 80 -2.39 -2.50 41.87
N ASN A 81 -2.63 -1.24 42.25
CA ASN A 81 -2.66 -0.10 41.34
C ASN A 81 -1.21 0.37 41.09
N MET A 82 -0.52 -0.33 40.18
CA MET A 82 0.78 0.03 39.62
C MET A 82 1.92 0.26 40.66
N PRO A 83 2.45 -0.81 41.30
CA PRO A 83 3.58 -0.70 42.23
C PRO A 83 4.88 -0.18 41.58
N GLU A 84 4.99 -0.24 40.25
CA GLU A 84 6.16 0.25 39.48
C GLU A 84 6.27 1.78 39.45
N LEU A 85 5.18 2.52 39.70
CA LEU A 85 5.17 3.98 39.70
C LEU A 85 5.82 4.59 40.96
N LYS A 86 5.91 3.81 42.05
CA LYS A 86 6.60 4.19 43.30
C LYS A 86 8.12 3.97 43.25
N LEU A 87 8.62 3.22 42.28
CA LEU A 87 10.06 3.03 42.09
C LEU A 87 10.65 4.29 41.42
N PRO A 88 11.76 4.85 41.91
CA PRO A 88 12.40 6.04 41.31
C PRO A 88 12.84 5.81 39.86
N PHE A 89 12.92 4.55 39.42
CA PHE A 89 13.28 4.15 38.05
C PHE A 89 12.10 3.75 37.16
N GLY A 90 10.84 3.80 37.62
CA GLY A 90 9.68 3.36 36.83
C GLY A 90 9.49 4.17 35.54
N TYR A 91 9.66 5.50 35.60
CA TYR A 91 9.57 6.38 34.44
C TYR A 91 10.71 6.16 33.42
N PRO A 92 11.99 6.09 33.82
CA PRO A 92 13.09 5.67 32.94
C PRO A 92 12.88 4.29 32.30
N MET A 93 12.36 3.31 33.05
CA MET A 93 12.10 1.95 32.57
C MET A 93 11.03 1.92 31.48
N ALA A 94 9.95 2.70 31.65
CA ALA A 94 8.89 2.85 30.64
C ALA A 94 9.41 3.48 29.34
N LEU A 95 10.28 4.48 29.44
CA LEU A 95 10.94 5.09 28.27
C LEU A 95 11.81 4.08 27.52
N ILE A 96 12.56 3.24 28.23
CA ILE A 96 13.36 2.16 27.61
C ILE A 96 12.46 1.14 26.92
N MET A 97 11.32 0.76 27.53
CA MET A 97 10.35 -0.13 26.89
C MET A 97 9.76 0.48 25.61
N ILE A 98 9.42 1.77 25.61
CA ILE A 98 8.94 2.48 24.41
C ILE A 98 10.02 2.47 23.32
N PHE A 99 11.28 2.72 23.69
CA PHE A 99 12.40 2.72 22.74
C PHE A 99 12.63 1.33 22.13
N LEU A 100 12.60 0.27 22.95
CA LEU A 100 12.68 -1.12 22.50
C LEU A 100 11.49 -1.51 21.63
N ALA A 101 10.28 -1.10 22.02
CA ALA A 101 9.04 -1.37 21.29
C ALA A 101 8.98 -0.67 19.93
N MET A 102 9.73 0.42 19.74
CA MET A 102 9.92 1.07 18.44
C MET A 102 11.04 0.43 17.62
N TRP A 103 12.14 0.03 18.28
CA TRP A 103 13.33 -0.55 17.66
C TRP A 103 13.11 -1.98 17.11
N LEU A 104 12.34 -2.80 17.84
CA LEU A 104 12.08 -4.20 17.50
C LEU A 104 11.28 -4.36 16.19
N PRO A 105 10.11 -3.69 15.98
CA PRO A 105 9.41 -3.73 14.70
C PRO A 105 10.21 -3.07 13.57
N TYR A 106 11.01 -2.03 13.85
CA TYR A 106 11.90 -1.41 12.84
C TYR A 106 12.90 -2.42 12.26
N ILE A 107 13.58 -3.21 13.09
CA ILE A 107 14.52 -4.24 12.63
C ILE A 107 13.80 -5.33 11.84
N VAL A 108 12.64 -5.78 12.31
CA VAL A 108 11.87 -6.84 11.64
C VAL A 108 11.39 -6.37 10.27
N LEU A 109 10.84 -5.16 10.16
CA LEU A 109 10.38 -4.58 8.88
C LEU A 109 11.54 -4.38 7.89
N LYS A 110 12.70 -3.92 8.37
CA LYS A 110 13.93 -3.81 7.56
C LYS A 110 14.43 -5.18 7.08
N LYS A 111 14.39 -6.21 7.93
CA LYS A 111 14.82 -7.57 7.57
C LYS A 111 13.87 -8.24 6.57
N LEU A 112 12.58 -7.92 6.65
CA LEU A 112 11.57 -8.42 5.72
C LEU A 112 11.55 -7.69 4.36
N ARG A 113 12.47 -6.73 4.12
CA ARG A 113 12.47 -5.86 2.92
C ARG A 113 11.13 -5.15 2.69
N PHE A 114 10.38 -4.91 3.77
CA PHE A 114 9.12 -4.17 3.71
C PHE A 114 9.35 -2.66 3.54
N ILE A 115 10.57 -2.23 3.91
CA ILE A 115 11.22 -0.94 3.72
C ILE A 115 12.56 -1.23 3.04
#